data_AF-A0A1I4M6J8-F1
#
_entry.id   AF-A0A1I4M6J8-F1
#
_cell.length_a   1.000
_cell.length_b   1.000
_cell.length_c   1.000
_cell.angle_alpha   90.00
_cell.angle_beta   90.00
_cell.angle_gamma   90.00
#
_symmetry.space_group_name_H-M   'P 1'
#
loop_
_entity.id
_entity.type
_entity.pdbx_description
1 polymer ?
#
loop_
_entity_poly.entity_id
_entity_poly.type
_entity_poly.pdbx_seq_one_letter_code
_entity_poly.pdbx_strand_id
1 'polypeptide(L)'
;MPDELKLIQTKRGDTKLGFAVLFKFFQCEARFPYHKNEIPKSLIHYLAKQLFGNSDVFEQYNWTGRTISYHRTEIRNYFGFREVVNKL
;
A
#
# COMPACT_ATOMS: atom_id res chain seq x y z
N MET A 1 15.44 1.73 0.24
CA MET A 1 15.98 2.31 -1.01
C MET A 1 15.36 3.68 -1.24
N PRO A 2 16.08 4.69 -1.76
CA PRO A 2 15.54 6.05 -1.94
C PRO A 2 14.28 6.09 -2.83
N ASP A 3 14.18 5.19 -3.81
CA ASP A 3 13.11 5.21 -4.81
C ASP A 3 11.75 4.74 -4.28
N GLU A 4 11.74 3.84 -3.29
CA GLU A 4 10.52 3.41 -2.59
C GLU A 4 9.88 4.62 -1.88
N LEU A 5 10.73 5.40 -1.20
CA LEU A 5 10.30 6.60 -0.48
C LEU A 5 9.77 7.66 -1.45
N LYS A 6 10.39 7.83 -2.62
CA LYS A 6 9.91 8.77 -3.66
C LYS A 6 8.48 8.44 -4.07
N LEU A 7 8.18 7.17 -4.36
CA LEU A 7 6.83 6.77 -4.76
C LEU A 7 5.81 6.99 -3.64
N ILE A 8 6.14 6.61 -2.40
CA ILE A 8 5.27 6.81 -1.22
C ILE A 8 5.02 8.31 -0.97
N GLN A 9 6.04 9.16 -1.15
CA GLN A 9 5.94 10.61 -0.95
C GLN A 9 5.00 11.30 -1.95
N THR A 10 4.74 10.70 -3.11
CA THR A 10 3.74 11.23 -4.07
C THR A 10 2.31 11.20 -3.51
N LYS A 11 2.03 10.32 -2.54
CA LYS A 11 0.71 10.18 -1.93
C LYS A 11 0.50 11.25 -0.87
N ARG A 12 -0.74 11.72 -0.74
CA ARG A 12 -1.12 12.82 0.16
C ARG A 12 -2.24 12.37 1.10
N GLY A 13 -2.35 13.04 2.24
CA GLY A 13 -3.39 12.79 3.23
C GLY A 13 -3.40 11.36 3.75
N ASP A 14 -4.60 10.89 4.08
CA ASP A 14 -4.94 9.57 4.59
C ASP A 14 -4.49 8.40 3.69
N THR A 15 -4.42 8.61 2.37
CA THR A 15 -4.05 7.55 1.41
C THR A 15 -2.60 7.10 1.49
N LYS A 16 -1.68 7.95 2.01
CA LYS A 16 -0.25 7.64 2.02
C LYS A 16 0.09 6.46 2.95
N LEU A 17 -0.59 6.30 4.09
CA LEU A 17 -0.32 5.15 4.99
C LEU A 17 -0.81 3.84 4.36
N GLY A 18 -2.01 3.86 3.79
CA GLY A 18 -2.56 2.72 3.07
C GLY A 18 -1.67 2.29 1.90
N PHE A 19 -1.18 3.24 1.11
CA PHE A 19 -0.21 2.97 0.05
C PHE A 19 1.08 2.32 0.57
N ALA A 20 1.70 2.90 1.61
CA ALA A 20 2.94 2.39 2.17
C ALA A 20 2.80 0.96 2.73
N VAL A 21 1.67 0.66 3.37
CA VAL A 21 1.36 -0.67 3.89
C VAL A 21 1.21 -1.68 2.74
N LEU A 22 0.43 -1.34 1.69
CA LEU A 22 0.29 -2.21 0.52
C LEU A 22 1.62 -2.43 -0.20
N PHE A 23 2.42 -1.37 -0.34
CA PHE A 23 3.74 -1.43 -0.95
C PHE A 23 4.63 -2.40 -0.18
N LYS A 24 4.70 -2.26 1.15
CA LYS A 24 5.58 -3.09 1.98
C LYS A 24 5.12 -4.54 2.03
N PHE A 25 3.81 -4.77 2.08
CA PHE A 25 3.24 -6.11 2.00
C PHE A 25 3.59 -6.78 0.66
N PHE A 26 3.39 -6.07 -0.46
CA PHE A 26 3.70 -6.60 -1.79
C PHE A 26 5.20 -6.90 -1.96
N GLN A 27 6.07 -6.06 -1.39
CA GLN A 27 7.52 -6.31 -1.40
C GLN A 27 7.89 -7.65 -0.75
N CYS A 28 7.19 -8.05 0.31
CA CYS A 28 7.47 -9.28 1.04
C CYS A 28 6.77 -10.49 0.41
N GLU A 29 5.52 -10.33 0.00
CA GLU A 29 4.62 -11.44 -0.36
C GLU A 29 4.41 -11.61 -1.87
N ALA A 30 4.88 -10.67 -2.70
CA ALA A 30 4.64 -10.59 -4.14
C ALA A 30 3.15 -10.66 -4.54
N ARG A 31 2.25 -10.35 -3.61
CA ARG A 31 0.79 -10.28 -3.79
C ARG A 31 0.21 -9.18 -2.91
N PHE A 32 -1.06 -8.85 -3.13
CA PHE A 32 -1.81 -7.96 -2.23
C PHE A 32 -2.55 -8.78 -1.16
N PRO A 33 -2.85 -8.17 0.01
CA PRO A 33 -3.71 -8.80 0.99
C PRO A 33 -5.13 -8.93 0.42
N TYR A 34 -5.74 -10.09 0.64
CA TYR A 34 -7.17 -10.34 0.39
C TYR A 34 -8.02 -9.66 1.45
N HIS A 35 -7.54 -9.68 2.70
CA HIS A 35 -8.23 -9.10 3.85
C HIS A 35 -7.29 -8.24 4.70
N LYS A 36 -7.84 -7.19 5.34
CA LYS A 36 -7.06 -6.25 6.17
C LYS A 36 -6.35 -6.93 7.34
N ASN A 37 -6.90 -8.03 7.87
CA ASN A 37 -6.34 -8.79 8.99
C ASN A 37 -5.07 -9.59 8.64
N GLU A 38 -4.76 -9.79 7.36
CA GLU A 38 -3.48 -10.38 6.94
C GLU A 38 -2.30 -9.44 7.21
N ILE A 39 -2.57 -8.16 7.43
CA ILE A 39 -1.54 -7.14 7.64
C ILE A 39 -1.17 -7.12 9.12
N PRO A 40 0.10 -7.38 9.47
CA PRO A 40 0.53 -7.32 10.86
C PRO A 40 0.31 -5.91 11.44
N LYS A 41 -0.31 -5.82 12.62
CA LYS A 41 -0.48 -4.53 13.33
C LYS A 41 0.85 -3.82 13.57
N SER A 42 1.92 -4.59 13.80
CA SER A 42 3.28 -4.09 13.96
C SER A 42 3.78 -3.37 12.70
N LEU A 43 3.46 -3.87 11.51
CA LEU A 43 3.80 -3.24 10.24
C LEU A 43 3.10 -1.88 10.08
N ILE A 44 1.79 -1.84 10.38
CA ILE A 44 1.00 -0.60 10.33
C ILE A 44 1.59 0.44 11.29
N HIS A 45 1.85 0.05 12.54
CA HIS A 45 2.40 0.95 13.55
C HIS A 45 3.80 1.46 13.18
N TYR A 46 4.66 0.57 12.69
CA TYR A 46 6.00 0.94 12.23
C TYR A 46 5.97 1.98 11.11
N LEU A 47 5.16 1.75 10.07
CA LEU A 47 5.03 2.67 8.93
C LEU A 47 4.34 3.98 9.33
N ALA A 48 3.33 3.91 10.20
CA ALA A 48 2.66 5.08 10.72
C ALA A 48 3.62 5.98 11.50
N LYS A 49 4.46 5.41 12.37
CA LYS A 49 5.50 6.16 13.11
C LYS A 49 6.47 6.86 12.16
N GLN A 50 6.81 6.23 11.04
CA GLN A 50 7.74 6.80 10.06
C GLN A 50 7.12 7.89 9.17
N LEU A 51 5.81 7.83 8.89
CA LEU A 51 5.17 8.66 7.86
C LEU A 51 4.14 9.68 8.39
N PHE A 52 3.55 9.45 9.57
CA PHE A 52 2.39 10.21 10.07
C PHE A 52 2.39 10.50 11.57
N GLY A 53 3.07 9.69 12.37
CA GLY A 53 3.04 9.77 13.85
C GLY A 53 1.80 9.16 14.51
N ASN A 54 0.73 8.84 13.77
CA ASN A 54 -0.45 8.13 14.29
C ASN A 54 -0.90 7.00 13.33
N SER A 55 -1.11 5.80 13.86
CA SER A 55 -1.61 4.63 13.13
C SER A 55 -3.11 4.64 12.85
N ASP A 56 -3.91 5.40 13.60
CA ASP A 56 -5.37 5.39 13.48
C ASP A 56 -5.86 5.91 12.12
N VAL A 57 -5.03 6.71 11.44
CA VAL A 57 -5.31 7.19 10.07
C VAL A 57 -5.45 6.03 9.08
N PHE A 58 -4.91 4.85 9.39
CA PHE A 58 -5.08 3.67 8.56
C PHE A 58 -6.53 3.16 8.49
N GLU A 59 -7.33 3.42 9.53
CA GLU A 59 -8.76 3.08 9.53
C GLU A 59 -9.54 3.88 8.48
N GLN A 60 -9.05 5.05 8.09
CA GLN A 60 -9.66 5.92 7.09
C GLN A 60 -9.33 5.48 5.66
N TYR A 61 -8.32 4.63 5.48
CA TYR A 61 -7.94 4.16 4.16
C TYR A 61 -9.05 3.28 3.56
N ASN A 62 -9.57 3.68 2.40
CA ASN A 62 -10.61 2.91 1.72
C ASN A 62 -10.04 1.63 1.09
N TRP A 63 -10.42 0.49 1.67
CA TRP A 63 -10.05 -0.87 1.23
C TRP A 63 -10.78 -1.35 -0.02
N THR A 64 -11.64 -0.51 -0.58
CA THR A 64 -12.47 -0.82 -1.74
C THR A 64 -12.48 0.33 -2.74
N GLY A 65 -12.92 0.04 -3.96
CA GLY A 65 -13.10 1.06 -4.99
C GLY A 65 -11.81 1.46 -5.73
N ARG A 66 -11.89 2.61 -6.41
CA ARG A 66 -10.92 2.99 -7.44
C ARG A 66 -9.53 3.31 -6.89
N THR A 67 -9.44 3.95 -5.72
CA THR A 67 -8.16 4.37 -5.13
C THR A 67 -7.23 3.19 -4.84
N ILE A 68 -7.75 2.14 -4.18
CA ILE A 68 -6.94 0.94 -3.90
C ILE A 68 -6.55 0.20 -5.18
N SER A 69 -7.43 0.16 -6.19
CA SER A 69 -7.10 -0.43 -7.50
C SER A 69 -5.94 0.31 -8.17
N TYR A 70 -5.95 1.64 -8.19
CA TYR A 70 -4.85 2.43 -8.74
C TYR A 70 -3.55 2.21 -7.97
N HIS A 71 -3.60 2.20 -6.64
CA HIS A 71 -2.43 1.92 -5.81
C HIS A 71 -1.82 0.56 -6.13
N ARG A 72 -2.65 -0.49 -6.29
CA ARG A 72 -2.19 -1.82 -6.66
C ARG A 72 -1.50 -1.83 -8.02
N THR A 73 -2.04 -1.11 -9.00
CA THR A 73 -1.41 -0.94 -10.32
C THR A 73 -0.07 -0.22 -10.23
N GLU A 74 0.01 0.89 -9.50
CA GLU A 74 1.27 1.63 -9.29
C GLU A 74 2.35 0.77 -8.64
N ILE A 75 1.98 -0.01 -7.61
CA ILE A 75 2.89 -0.91 -6.92
C ILE A 75 3.37 -2.02 -7.86
N ARG A 76 2.49 -2.66 -8.62
CA ARG A 76 2.89 -3.68 -9.60
C ARG A 76 3.85 -3.11 -10.64
N ASN A 77 3.54 -1.93 -11.19
CA ASN A 77 4.39 -1.26 -12.17
C ASN A 77 5.77 -0.96 -11.58
N TYR A 78 5.84 -0.50 -10.33
CA TYR A 78 7.11 -0.24 -9.64
C TYR A 78 7.98 -1.51 -9.54
N PHE A 79 7.37 -2.65 -9.20
CA PHE A 79 8.08 -3.94 -9.10
C PHE A 79 8.22 -4.69 -10.43
N GLY A 80 7.76 -4.12 -11.55
CA GLY A 80 7.81 -4.76 -12.87
C GLY A 80 6.81 -5.91 -13.08
N PHE A 81 5.83 -6.07 -12.20
CA PHE A 81 4.76 -7.06 -12.36
C PHE A 81 3.69 -6.55 -13.32
N ARG A 82 3.18 -7.43 -14.18
CA ARG A 82 1.99 -7.17 -15.00
C ARG A 82 0.79 -7.86 -14.36
N GLU A 83 -0.33 -7.17 -14.30
CA GLU A 83 -1.59 -7.81 -13.93
C GLU A 83 -2.01 -8.76 -15.05
N VAL A 84 -2.35 -10.00 -14.70
CA VAL A 84 -3.00 -10.92 -15.64
C VAL A 84 -4.42 -10.40 -15.84
N VAL A 85 -4.62 -9.61 -16.88
CA VAL A 85 -5.95 -9.20 -17.32
C VAL A 85 -6.54 -10.37 -18.08
N ASN A 86 -7.44 -11.11 -17.44
CA ASN A 86 -8.29 -12.06 -18.15
C ASN A 86 -9.30 -11.21 -18.94
N LYS A 87 -9.05 -11.00 -20.23
CA LYS A 87 -10.08 -10.51 -21.15
C LYS A 87 -11.09 -11.65 -21.28
N LEU A 88 -12.24 -11.51 -20.62
CA LEU A 88 -13.46 -12.22 -20.99
C LEU A 88 -13.94 -11.71 -22.34
#